data_AF-A0A7W1BBV7-F1
#
_entry.id   AF-A0A7W1BBV7-F1
#
_cell.length_a   1.000
_cell.length_b   1.000
_cell.length_c   1.000
_cell.angle_alpha   90.00
_cell.angle_beta   90.00
_cell.angle_gamma   90.00
#
_symmetry.space_group_name_H-M   'P 1'
#
loop_
_entity.id
_entity.type
_entity.pdbx_description
1 polymer ?
#
loop_
_entity_poly.entity_id
_entity_poly.type
_entity_poly.pdbx_seq_one_letter_code
_entity_poly.pdbx_strand_id
1 'polypeptide(L)' 'MTLTYFKVTTATDIQYAVEQSSDLATWTTATPSNETIAITGNVQTIKARVAINGASRLFLRLRVTRP' A
#
# COMPACT_ATOMS: atom_id res chain seq x y z
N MET A 1 -2.60 11.30 -1.42
CA MET A 1 -1.20 10.82 -1.38
C MET A 1 -1.06 9.54 -2.18
N THR A 2 0.16 9.20 -2.60
CA THR A 2 0.43 7.97 -3.35
C THR A 2 1.60 7.19 -2.76
N LEU A 3 1.47 5.86 -2.74
CA LEU A 3 2.54 4.92 -2.43
C LEU A 3 2.70 3.94 -3.60
N THR A 4 3.90 3.82 -4.14
CA THR A 4 4.20 2.84 -5.19
C THR A 4 4.95 1.67 -4.58
N TYR A 5 4.51 0.44 -4.85
CA TYR A 5 5.14 -0.76 -4.32
C TYR A 5 5.08 -1.93 -5.29
N PHE A 6 5.94 -2.91 -5.05
CA PHE A 6 5.96 -4.17 -5.79
C PHE A 6 5.13 -5.23 -5.10
N LYS A 7 4.37 -5.99 -5.90
CA LYS A 7 3.59 -7.14 -5.44
C LYS A 7 3.96 -8.35 -6.27
N VAL A 8 4.36 -9.43 -5.61
CA VAL A 8 4.52 -10.74 -6.25
C VAL A 8 3.14 -11.36 -6.41
N THR A 9 2.74 -11.72 -7.64
CA THR A 9 1.41 -12.27 -7.93
C THR A 9 1.29 -13.78 -7.70
N THR A 10 2.42 -14.49 -7.72
CA THR A 10 2.46 -15.95 -7.55
C THR A 10 2.64 -16.39 -6.10
N ALA A 11 2.99 -15.48 -5.19
CA ALA A 11 3.20 -15.79 -3.78
C ALA A 11 1.87 -15.67 -3.02
N THR A 12 1.18 -16.80 -2.84
CA THR A 12 -0.11 -16.87 -2.14
C THR A 12 0.01 -16.79 -0.62
N ASP A 13 1.22 -16.99 -0.10
CA ASP A 13 1.58 -16.88 1.32
C ASP A 13 1.95 -15.44 1.74
N ILE A 14 1.90 -14.46 0.84
CA ILE A 14 2.25 -13.08 1.15
C ILE A 14 1.03 -12.18 1.02
N GLN A 15 0.74 -11.44 2.09
CA GLN A 15 -0.30 -10.42 2.12
C GLN A 15 0.32 -9.03 2.15
N TYR A 16 -0.27 -8.11 1.39
CA TYR A 16 0.15 -6.72 1.27
C TYR A 16 -0.99 -5.82 1.70
N ALA A 17 -0.75 -4.93 2.67
CA ALA A 17 -1.70 -3.94 3.12
C ALA A 17 -1.04 -2.56 3.15
N VAL A 18 -1.68 -1.56 2.56
CA VAL A 18 -1.27 -0.16 2.76
C VAL A 18 -1.80 0.28 4.11
N GLU A 19 -0.93 0.79 4.96
CA GLU A 19 -1.31 1.38 6.24
C GLU A 19 -1.07 2.88 6.21
N GLN A 20 -1.88 3.61 6.98
CA GLN A 20 -1.82 5.05 7.11
C GLN A 20 -1.71 5.48 8.57
N SER A 21 -1.12 6.64 8.78
CA SER A 21 -0.99 7.29 10.09
C SER A 21 -1.02 8.81 9.94
N SER A 22 -1.54 9.50 10.94
CA SER A 22 -1.48 10.97 11.07
C SER A 22 -0.39 11.43 12.05
N ASP A 23 0.13 10.53 12.89
CA ASP A 23 0.99 10.84 14.03
C ASP A 23 2.30 10.01 14.07
N LEU A 24 2.49 9.10 13.11
CA LEU A 24 3.58 8.10 13.03
C LEU A 24 3.59 7.04 14.15
N ALA A 25 2.69 7.12 15.13
CA ALA A 25 2.59 6.19 16.25
C ALA A 25 1.48 5.16 16.02
N THR A 26 0.29 5.63 15.66
CA THR A 26 -0.88 4.79 15.42
C THR A 26 -1.03 4.52 13.93
N TRP A 27 -1.07 3.25 13.55
CA TRP A 27 -1.19 2.82 12.16
C TRP A 27 -2.49 2.04 11.96
N THR A 28 -3.22 2.38 10.90
CA THR A 28 -4.47 1.73 10.51
C THR A 28 -4.42 1.29 9.06
N THR A 29 -5.11 0.19 8.73
CA THR A 29 -5.22 -0.25 7.33
C THR A 29 -5.97 0.80 6.52
N ALA A 30 -5.36 1.25 5.42
CA ALA A 30 -5.99 2.15 4.46
C ALA A 30 -6.82 1.36 3.43
N THR A 31 -7.75 2.04 2.78
CA THR A 31 -8.50 1.56 1.60
C THR A 31 -8.03 2.31 0.36
N PRO A 32 -6.87 1.95 -0.23
CA PRO A 32 -6.36 2.63 -1.40
C PRO A 32 -7.14 2.29 -2.67
N SER A 33 -7.22 3.24 -3.60
CA SER A 33 -7.49 2.95 -5.00
C SER A 33 -6.17 2.52 -5.66
N ASN A 34 -6.08 1.23 -6.01
CA ASN A 34 -4.88 0.63 -6.59
C ASN A 34 -4.94 0.62 -8.12
N GLU A 35 -3.83 0.98 -8.74
CA GLU A 35 -3.62 0.88 -10.18
C GLU A 35 -2.33 0.11 -10.45
N THR A 36 -2.38 -0.93 -11.28
CA THR A 36 -1.19 -1.63 -11.76
C THR A 36 -0.58 -0.82 -12.90
N ILE A 37 0.62 -0.27 -12.68
CA ILE A 37 1.29 0.62 -13.65
C ILE A 37 2.36 -0.10 -14.48
N ALA A 38 2.82 -1.27 -14.03
CA ALA A 38 3.73 -2.12 -14.80
C ALA A 38 3.64 -3.58 -14.34
N ILE A 39 3.98 -4.50 -15.23
CA ILE A 39 4.09 -5.93 -14.96
C ILE A 39 5.41 -6.44 -15.57
N THR A 40 6.24 -7.07 -14.74
CA THR A 40 7.48 -7.72 -15.17
C THR A 40 7.50 -9.14 -14.62
N GLY A 41 7.19 -10.12 -15.46
CA GLY A 41 7.03 -11.52 -15.03
C GLY A 41 5.91 -11.66 -13.99
N ASN A 42 6.25 -12.19 -12.81
CA ASN A 42 5.34 -12.36 -11.67
C ASN A 42 5.32 -11.17 -10.70
N VAL A 43 5.93 -10.04 -11.06
CA VAL A 43 5.96 -8.83 -10.23
C VAL A 43 5.10 -7.74 -10.85
N GLN A 44 4.13 -7.25 -10.09
CA GLN A 44 3.34 -6.05 -10.42
C GLN A 44 3.92 -4.84 -9.72
N THR A 45 3.99 -3.71 -10.43
CA THR A 45 4.20 -2.40 -9.81
C THR A 45 2.84 -1.76 -9.60
N ILE A 46 2.47 -1.52 -8.35
CA ILE A 46 1.17 -0.97 -7.97
C ILE A 46 1.36 0.45 -7.46
N LYS A 47 0.57 1.37 -8.00
CA LYS A 47 0.39 2.73 -7.47
C LYS A 47 -0.89 2.77 -6.64
N ALA A 48 -0.73 2.83 -5.32
CA ALA A 48 -1.84 2.99 -4.38
C ALA A 48 -2.11 4.48 -4.13
N ARG A 49 -3.36 4.91 -4.34
CA ARG A 49 -3.82 6.27 -4.01
C ARG A 49 -4.67 6.22 -2.74
N VAL A 50 -4.28 7.02 -1.75
CA VAL A 50 -5.02 7.19 -0.49
C VAL A 50 -5.45 8.65 -0.36
N ALA A 51 -6.74 8.85 -0.10
CA ALA A 51 -7.32 10.18 0.09
C ALA A 51 -6.87 10.77 1.44
N ILE A 52 -6.56 12.07 1.46
CA ILE A 52 -6.10 12.75 2.68
C ILE A 52 -7.26 13.10 3.64
N ASN A 53 -8.50 13.15 3.14
CA ASN A 53 -9.72 13.34 3.92
C ASN A 53 -9.66 14.46 4.97
N GLY A 54 -9.00 15.58 4.64
CA GLY A 54 -8.87 16.74 5.52
C GLY A 54 -7.80 16.63 6.60
N ALA A 55 -7.02 15.53 6.66
CA ALA A 55 -5.88 15.43 7.56
C ALA A 55 -4.79 16.44 7.19
N SER A 56 -4.20 17.10 8.19
CA SER A 56 -3.09 18.02 7.98
C SER A 56 -1.80 17.32 7.56
N ARG A 57 -1.66 16.04 7.93
CA ARG A 57 -0.54 15.16 7.59
C ARG A 57 -1.08 13.75 7.38
N LEU A 58 -0.53 13.07 6.39
CA LEU A 58 -0.83 11.67 6.11
C LEU A 58 0.47 10.95 5.74
N PHE A 59 0.81 9.94 6.51
CA PHE A 59 1.94 9.06 6.28
C PHE A 59 1.43 7.71 5.79
N LEU A 60 2.13 7.13 4.82
CA LEU A 60 1.78 5.83 4.26
C LEU A 60 2.96 4.87 4.45
N ARG A 61 2.65 3.61 4.74
CA ARG A 61 3.61 2.51 4.68
C ARG A 61 2.98 1.28 4.08
N LEU A 62 3.82 0.34 3.64
CA LEU A 62 3.38 -0.97 3.23
C LEU A 62 3.66 -1.97 4.36
N ARG A 63 2.62 -2.67 4.80
CA ARG A 63 2.75 -3.84 5.65
C ARG A 63 2.74 -5.09 4.77
N VAL A 64 3.78 -5.90 4.90
CA VAL A 64 3.92 -7.19 4.22
C VAL A 64 3.98 -8.28 5.28
N THR A 65 3.05 -9.23 5.24
CA THR A 65 2.98 -10.32 6.20
C THR A 65 2.95 -11.67 5.50
N ARG A 66 3.57 -12.66 6.14
CA ARG A 66 3.41 -14.08 5.81
C ARG A 66 2.61 -14.72 6.95
N PRO A 67 1.39 -15.22 6.70
CA PRO A 67 0.59 -15.93 7.70
C PRO A 67 1.27 -17.20 8.22
#